data_AF-A0A2N8TBC8-F1
#
_entry.id   AF-A0A2N8TBC8-F1
#
_cell.length_a   1.000
_cell.length_b   1.000
_cell.length_c   1.000
_cell.angle_alpha   90.00
_cell.angle_beta   90.00
_cell.angle_gamma   90.00
#
_symmetry.space_group_name_H-M   'P 1'
#
loop_
_entity.id
_entity.type
_entity.pdbx_description
1 polymer ?
#
loop_
_entity_poly.entity_id
_entity_poly.type
_entity_poly.pdbx_seq_one_letter_code
_entity_poly.pdbx_strand_id
1 'polypeptide(L)'
;MDLLAALDEAVATLKAPLGEDDRAQGWTDDLRREVQAEISINRSVLRRHGLVMARHLRPRLDEWMDHEGVQPGRLRDLVGDVQRSLVEARTMT
;
A
#
# COMPACT_ATOMS: atom_id res chain seq x y z
N MET A 1 -9.23 11.74 -2.52
CA MET A 1 -7.79 11.90 -2.77
C MET A 1 -7.51 11.38 -4.18
N ASP A 2 -6.51 11.90 -4.91
CA ASP A 2 -6.12 11.28 -6.19
C ASP A 2 -5.44 9.93 -5.92
N LEU A 3 -5.94 8.85 -6.53
CA LEU A 3 -5.42 7.50 -6.32
C LEU A 3 -3.93 7.42 -6.66
N LEU A 4 -3.49 8.05 -7.74
CA LEU A 4 -2.08 7.99 -8.14
C LEU A 4 -1.19 8.74 -7.14
N ALA A 5 -1.66 9.88 -6.61
CA ALA A 5 -0.96 10.61 -5.56
C ALA A 5 -0.84 9.81 -4.27
N ALA A 6 -1.90 9.11 -3.84
CA ALA A 6 -1.86 8.24 -2.67
C ALA A 6 -0.84 7.10 -2.83
N LEU A 7 -0.78 6.48 -4.02
CA LEU A 7 0.21 5.44 -4.32
C LEU A 7 1.65 6.00 -4.38
N ASP A 8 1.82 7.22 -4.90
CA ASP A 8 3.10 7.91 -4.94
C ASP A 8 3.66 8.17 -3.53
N GLU A 9 2.82 8.73 -2.66
CA GLU A 9 3.16 9.00 -1.25
C GLU A 9 3.51 7.71 -0.50
N ALA A 10 2.72 6.66 -0.69
CA ALA A 10 2.96 5.39 -0.03
C ALA A 10 4.29 4.76 -0.45
N VAL A 11 4.60 4.74 -1.74
CA VAL A 11 5.90 4.24 -2.24
C VAL A 11 7.05 5.11 -1.73
N ALA A 12 6.90 6.43 -1.70
CA ALA A 12 7.93 7.33 -1.18
C ALA A 12 8.21 7.07 0.30
N THR A 13 7.15 6.90 1.10
CA THR A 13 7.27 6.63 2.54
C THR A 13 7.88 5.27 2.81
N LEU A 14 7.41 4.22 2.12
CA LEU A 14 7.92 2.85 2.31
C LEU A 14 9.33 2.63 1.77
N LYS A 15 9.88 3.55 0.97
CA LYS A 15 11.30 3.53 0.56
C LYS A 15 12.24 3.90 1.71
N ALA A 16 11.77 4.66 2.70
CA ALA A 16 12.60 5.03 3.84
C ALA A 16 12.93 3.79 4.70
N PRO A 17 14.11 3.75 5.34
CA PRO A 17 14.40 2.72 6.34
C PRO A 17 13.38 2.76 7.47
N LEU A 18 13.07 1.59 8.06
CA LEU A 18 12.18 1.52 9.21
C LEU A 18 12.79 2.25 10.41
N GLY A 19 11.95 2.98 11.14
CA GLY A 19 12.26 3.53 12.46
C GLY A 19 12.17 2.46 13.56
N GLU A 20 12.53 2.84 14.78
CA GLU A 20 12.36 1.96 15.96
C GLU A 20 10.89 1.64 16.22
N ASP A 21 10.02 2.65 16.14
CA ASP A 21 8.57 2.50 16.32
C ASP A 21 7.96 1.54 15.27
N ASP A 22 8.38 1.67 14.01
CA ASP A 22 7.89 0.81 12.94
C ASP A 22 8.25 -0.67 13.23
N ARG A 23 9.49 -0.92 13.69
CA ARG A 23 9.93 -2.27 14.09
C ARG A 23 9.20 -2.78 15.33
N ALA A 24 8.97 -1.92 16.32
CA ALA A 24 8.20 -2.26 17.51
C ALA A 24 6.73 -2.63 17.18
N GLN A 25 6.19 -2.06 16.10
CA GLN A 25 4.88 -2.41 15.54
C GLN A 25 4.91 -3.69 14.70
N GLY A 26 6.04 -4.40 14.60
CA GLY A 26 6.13 -5.67 13.87
C GLY A 26 6.53 -5.55 12.40
N TRP A 27 6.90 -4.36 11.91
CA TRP A 27 7.46 -4.25 10.57
C TRP A 27 8.86 -4.86 10.49
N THR A 28 9.06 -5.68 9.46
CA THR A 28 10.39 -6.13 9.04
C THR A 28 10.81 -5.40 7.76
N ASP A 29 12.12 -5.31 7.52
CA ASP A 29 12.62 -4.69 6.29
C ASP A 29 12.18 -5.44 5.03
N ASP A 30 12.02 -6.76 5.12
CA ASP A 30 11.51 -7.58 4.02
C ASP A 30 10.03 -7.30 3.78
N LEU A 31 9.20 -7.31 4.83
CA LEU A 31 7.78 -6.98 4.71
C LEU A 31 7.56 -5.56 4.14
N ARG A 32 8.33 -4.59 4.63
CA ARG A 32 8.32 -3.22 4.07
C ARG A 32 8.61 -3.22 2.58
N ARG A 33 9.64 -3.94 2.14
CA ARG A 33 10.04 -4.00 0.72
C ARG A 33 8.98 -4.69 -0.14
N GLU A 34 8.39 -5.76 0.37
CA GLU A 34 7.36 -6.53 -0.33
C GLU A 34 6.08 -5.70 -0.53
N VAL A 35 5.61 -5.03 0.53
CA VAL A 35 4.47 -4.10 0.44
C VAL A 35 4.78 -2.93 -0.51
N GLN A 36 5.98 -2.35 -0.43
CA GLN A 36 6.41 -1.28 -1.34
C GLN A 36 6.40 -1.74 -2.80
N ALA A 37 6.85 -2.97 -3.07
CA ALA A 37 6.88 -3.55 -4.41
C ALA A 37 5.47 -3.76 -4.95
N GLU A 38 4.56 -4.33 -4.16
CA GLU A 38 3.16 -4.54 -4.53
C GLU A 38 2.46 -3.20 -4.89
N ILE A 39 2.62 -2.18 -4.05
CA ILE A 39 2.07 -0.85 -4.32
C ILE A 39 2.69 -0.25 -5.59
N SER A 40 3.99 -0.45 -5.80
CA SER A 40 4.69 0.01 -7.02
C SER A 40 4.17 -0.66 -8.29
N ILE A 41 3.82 -1.95 -8.23
CA ILE A 41 3.21 -2.70 -9.35
C ILE A 41 1.83 -2.11 -9.67
N ASN A 42 0.97 -1.97 -8.66
CA ASN A 42 -0.38 -1.41 -8.82
C ASN A 42 -0.33 0.00 -9.42
N ARG A 43 0.55 0.86 -8.91
CA ARG A 43 0.82 2.20 -9.45
C ARG A 43 1.27 2.16 -10.91
N SER A 44 2.19 1.26 -11.25
CA SER A 44 2.73 1.13 -12.61
C SER A 44 1.64 0.72 -13.61
N VAL A 45 0.80 -0.26 -13.24
CA VAL A 45 -0.35 -0.70 -14.04
C VAL A 45 -1.30 0.46 -14.29
N LEU A 46 -1.70 1.19 -13.25
CA LEU A 46 -2.64 2.30 -13.36
C LEU A 46 -2.09 3.47 -14.19
N ARG A 47 -0.79 3.78 -14.06
CA ARG A 47 -0.15 4.82 -14.88
C ARG A 47 -0.06 4.44 -16.35
N ARG A 48 0.22 3.18 -16.66
CA ARG A 48 0.39 2.71 -18.04
C ARG A 48 -0.93 2.51 -18.77
N HIS A 49 -1.96 2.04 -18.05
CA HIS A 49 -3.20 1.56 -18.65
C HIS A 49 -4.44 2.36 -18.20
N GLY A 50 -4.24 3.37 -17.37
CA GLY A 50 -5.31 4.24 -16.85
C GLY A 50 -6.03 3.67 -15.63
N LEU A 51 -6.80 4.54 -14.98
CA LEU A 51 -7.55 4.21 -13.76
C LEU A 51 -8.60 3.12 -13.96
N VAL A 52 -9.07 2.90 -15.20
CA VAL A 52 -10.01 1.82 -15.54
C VAL A 52 -9.46 0.43 -15.20
N MET A 53 -8.14 0.28 -15.05
CA MET A 53 -7.55 -0.98 -14.59
C MET A 53 -7.76 -1.27 -13.11
N ALA A 54 -8.19 -0.28 -12.30
CA ALA A 54 -8.48 -0.48 -10.88
C ALA A 54 -9.48 -1.61 -10.64
N ARG A 55 -10.48 -1.79 -11.54
CA ARG A 55 -11.45 -2.91 -11.51
C ARG A 55 -10.81 -4.31 -11.48
N HIS A 56 -9.58 -4.43 -11.99
CA HIS A 56 -8.83 -5.68 -12.05
C HIS A 56 -7.85 -5.86 -10.89
N LEU A 57 -7.59 -4.81 -10.11
CA LEU A 57 -6.71 -4.87 -8.95
C LEU A 57 -7.46 -5.48 -7.77
N ARG A 58 -6.83 -6.45 -7.11
CA ARG A 58 -7.33 -7.08 -5.87
C ARG A 58 -6.24 -7.08 -4.79
N PRO A 59 -5.78 -5.89 -4.38
CA PRO A 59 -4.86 -5.79 -3.26
C PRO A 59 -5.53 -6.34 -2.00
N ARG A 60 -4.77 -7.08 -1.20
CA ARG A 60 -5.20 -7.61 0.11
C ARG A 60 -4.19 -7.16 1.16
N LEU A 61 -3.85 -5.88 1.14
CA LEU A 61 -2.79 -5.31 1.98
C LEU A 61 -3.16 -5.39 3.46
N ASP A 62 -4.42 -5.10 3.81
CA ASP A 62 -4.88 -5.20 5.21
C ASP A 62 -4.78 -6.64 5.74
N GLU A 63 -5.29 -7.61 4.98
CA GLU A 63 -5.20 -9.03 5.34
C GLU A 63 -3.74 -9.51 5.46
N TRP A 64 -2.85 -8.97 4.62
CA TRP A 64 -1.43 -9.24 4.71
C TRP A 64 -0.83 -8.67 5.99
N MET A 65 -1.15 -7.41 6.35
CA MET A 65 -0.70 -6.81 7.62
C MET A 65 -1.21 -7.60 8.83
N ASP A 66 -2.45 -8.10 8.77
CA ASP A 66 -3.02 -8.96 9.81
C ASP A 66 -2.28 -10.30 9.91
N HIS A 67 -1.96 -10.92 8.77
CA HIS A 67 -1.23 -12.19 8.72
C HIS A 67 0.17 -12.08 9.32
N GLU A 68 0.87 -10.98 9.05
CA GLU A 68 2.20 -10.69 9.57
C GLU A 68 2.18 -10.18 11.02
N GLY A 69 1.00 -9.98 11.60
CA GLY A 69 0.85 -9.51 12.98
C GLY A 69 1.30 -8.05 13.19
N VAL A 70 1.35 -7.24 12.13
CA VAL A 70 1.74 -5.83 12.20
C VAL A 70 0.72 -5.08 13.04
N GLN A 71 1.15 -4.40 14.09
CA GLN A 71 0.28 -3.63 14.98
C GLN A 71 -0.13 -2.29 14.35
N PRO A 72 -1.23 -1.67 14.81
CA PRO A 72 -1.63 -0.33 14.37
C PRO A 72 -0.50 0.69 14.52
N GLY A 73 -0.39 1.60 13.56
CA GLY A 73 0.67 2.60 13.50
C GLY A 73 0.80 3.25 12.13
N ARG A 74 1.64 4.28 12.02
CA ARG A 74 1.74 5.18 10.85
C ARG A 74 1.84 4.42 9.53
N LEU A 75 2.74 3.43 9.43
CA LEU A 75 2.92 2.67 8.19
C LEU A 75 1.73 1.76 7.88
N ARG A 76 1.11 1.16 8.90
CA ARG A 76 -0.09 0.33 8.72
C ARG A 76 -1.29 1.16 8.28
N ASP A 77 -1.47 2.35 8.87
CA ASP A 77 -2.55 3.27 8.51
C ASP A 77 -2.40 3.75 7.06
N LEU A 78 -1.17 4.13 6.67
CA LEU A 78 -0.85 4.50 5.29
C LEU A 78 -1.17 3.38 4.29
N VAL A 79 -0.81 2.13 4.61
CA VAL A 79 -1.09 0.97 3.78
C VAL A 79 -2.59 0.69 3.72
N GLY A 80 -3.32 0.87 4.81
CA GLY A 80 -4.77 0.77 4.86
C GLY A 80 -5.48 1.84 4.04
N ASP A 81 -4.95 3.07 4.01
CA ASP A 81 -5.46 4.14 3.17
C ASP A 81 -5.25 3.85 1.67
N VAL A 82 -4.12 3.23 1.30
CA VAL A 82 -3.88 2.72 -0.05
C VAL A 82 -4.87 1.61 -0.41
N GLN A 83 -5.05 0.63 0.48
CA GLN A 83 -6.01 -0.45 0.30
C GLN A 83 -7.42 0.10 0.06
N ARG A 84 -7.87 1.04 0.90
CA ARG A 84 -9.17 1.69 0.77
C ARG A 84 -9.30 2.43 -0.56
N SER A 85 -8.31 3.22 -0.93
CA SER A 85 -8.31 3.99 -2.18
C SER A 85 -8.40 3.08 -3.42
N LEU A 86 -7.70 1.94 -3.41
CA LEU A 86 -7.77 0.96 -4.49
C LEU A 86 -9.14 0.27 -4.56
N VAL A 87 -9.74 -0.05 -3.41
CA VAL A 87 -11.09 -0.63 -3.34
C VAL A 87 -12.14 0.37 -3.82
N GLU A 88 -12.06 1.63 -3.40
CA GLU A 88 -12.96 2.70 -3.85
C GLU A 88 -12.86 2.89 -5.37
N ALA A 89 -11.65 3.02 -5.91
CA ALA A 89 -11.44 3.14 -7.35
C ALA A 89 -12.03 1.96 -8.12
N ARG A 90 -11.89 0.73 -7.60
CA ARG A 90 -12.50 -0.48 -8.17
C ARG A 90 -14.02 -0.40 -8.28
N THR A 91 -14.68 0.26 -7.32
CA THR A 91 -16.15 0.41 -7.31
C THR A 91 -16.65 1.53 -8.22
N MET A 92 -15.77 2.46 -8.60
CA MET A 92 -16.10 3.64 -9.40
C MET A 92 -15.78 3.50 -10.90
N THR A 93 -15.05 2.46 -11.32
CA THR A 93 -14.60 2.22 -12.70
C THR A 93 -15.17 0.94 -13.30
#